data_AF-A0AB74IHJ3-F1
#
_entry.id   AF-A0AB74IHJ3-F1
#
_cell.length_a   1.000
_cell.length_b   1.000
_cell.length_c   1.000
_cell.angle_alpha   90.00
_cell.angle_beta   90.00
_cell.angle_gamma   90.00
#
_symmetry.space_group_name_H-M   'P 1'
#
loop_
_entity.id
_entity.type
_entity.pdbx_description
1 polymer ?
#
loop_
_entity_poly.entity_id
_entity_poly.type
_entity_poly.pdbx_seq_one_letter_code
_entity_poly.pdbx_strand_id
1 'polypeptide(L)'
;MPAVLRGELWRVVTSSVFHYDWENHLLPNMFAIIILGPFIEWKLGKAAFVISFFICSWAGELLFCFGFGGFIQSHLGIGSYVERFNGVSMSVYGLFPLAVLALVTSKPAFSPLTKVVAFGVILYVFTTGYWPYQELSDTRIYEQIGHSCGFLVGIGCVLVILIQRNRKKRLTHLCEPIEALRGD
;
A
#
# COMPACT_ATOMS: atom_id res chain seq x y z
N MET A 1 21.90 -0.50 -15.24
CA MET A 1 21.59 -0.36 -13.80
C MET A 1 20.48 0.66 -13.62
N PRO A 2 19.47 0.37 -12.80
CA PRO A 2 18.34 1.26 -12.47
C PRO A 2 18.85 2.62 -12.00
N ALA A 3 18.17 3.70 -12.35
CA ALA A 3 18.56 5.05 -11.94
C ALA A 3 18.67 5.19 -10.40
N VAL A 4 17.79 4.51 -9.66
CA VAL A 4 17.85 4.40 -8.19
C VAL A 4 19.15 3.73 -7.71
N LEU A 5 19.63 2.68 -8.39
CA LEU A 5 20.91 2.04 -8.06
C LEU A 5 22.13 2.90 -8.46
N ARG A 6 21.94 3.93 -9.28
CA ARG A 6 22.96 4.94 -9.61
C ARG A 6 22.95 6.15 -8.66
N GLY A 7 22.15 6.11 -7.60
CA GLY A 7 22.04 7.20 -6.62
C GLY A 7 20.99 8.24 -6.93
N GLU A 8 20.18 8.08 -7.99
CA GLU A 8 19.06 8.98 -8.33
C GLU A 8 17.84 8.70 -7.42
N LEU A 9 18.02 8.74 -6.09
CA LEU A 9 17.00 8.40 -5.08
C LEU A 9 15.76 9.30 -5.16
N TRP A 10 15.90 10.53 -5.68
CA TRP A 10 14.76 11.43 -5.92
C TRP A 10 13.69 10.78 -6.80
N ARG A 11 14.08 9.84 -7.66
CA ARG A 11 13.14 9.11 -8.52
C ARG A 11 12.12 8.30 -7.74
N VAL A 12 12.48 7.76 -6.58
CA VAL A 12 11.58 7.02 -5.69
C VAL A 12 10.39 7.87 -5.26
N VAL A 13 10.60 9.18 -5.13
CA VAL A 13 9.57 10.13 -4.70
C VAL A 13 8.80 10.69 -5.90
N THR A 14 9.48 10.99 -7.00
CA THR A 14 8.81 11.57 -8.18
C THR A 14 8.02 10.52 -8.95
N SER A 15 8.51 9.28 -9.05
CA SER A 15 7.85 8.15 -9.73
C SER A 15 6.44 7.92 -9.21
N SER A 16 6.23 8.08 -7.90
CA SER A 16 5.03 7.72 -7.15
C SER A 16 3.75 8.34 -7.70
N VAL A 17 3.88 9.47 -8.41
CA VAL A 17 2.76 10.29 -8.87
C VAL A 17 2.66 10.37 -10.40
N PHE A 18 3.67 9.92 -11.14
CA PHE A 18 3.66 9.95 -12.61
C PHE A 18 2.98 8.73 -13.21
N HIS A 19 2.02 8.93 -14.11
CA HIS A 19 1.33 7.84 -14.80
C HIS A 19 1.66 7.90 -16.29
N TYR A 20 1.90 6.75 -16.91
CA TYR A 20 2.29 6.68 -18.33
C TYR A 20 1.07 6.56 -19.27
N ASP A 21 -0.09 6.12 -18.76
CA ASP A 21 -1.35 6.11 -19.50
C ASP A 21 -2.58 6.37 -18.59
N TRP A 22 -3.64 6.88 -19.21
CA TRP A 22 -4.89 7.26 -18.54
C TRP A 22 -5.80 6.05 -18.24
N GLU A 23 -5.99 5.16 -19.22
CA GLU A 23 -7.06 4.14 -19.21
C GLU A 23 -6.73 2.92 -18.35
N ASN A 24 -5.50 2.43 -18.43
CA ASN A 24 -5.04 1.20 -17.82
C ASN A 24 -4.21 1.45 -16.55
N HIS A 25 -3.64 2.65 -16.39
CA HIS A 25 -2.80 2.98 -15.24
C HIS A 25 -3.41 4.02 -14.30
N LEU A 26 -3.76 5.21 -14.78
CA LEU A 26 -4.25 6.27 -13.89
C LEU A 26 -5.67 5.99 -13.37
N LEU A 27 -6.63 5.73 -14.24
CA LEU A 27 -8.03 5.56 -13.87
C LEU A 27 -8.26 4.42 -12.85
N PRO A 28 -7.74 3.20 -13.05
CA PRO A 28 -7.98 2.11 -12.11
C PRO A 28 -7.37 2.39 -10.73
N ASN A 29 -6.19 3.02 -10.69
CA ASN A 29 -5.54 3.41 -9.45
C ASN A 29 -6.34 4.49 -8.71
N MET A 30 -6.79 5.54 -9.42
CA MET A 30 -7.61 6.59 -8.82
C MET A 30 -8.95 6.04 -8.34
N PHE A 31 -9.59 5.15 -9.10
CA PHE A 31 -10.82 4.47 -8.71
C PHE A 31 -10.65 3.70 -7.40
N ALA A 32 -9.57 2.93 -7.28
CA ALA A 32 -9.24 2.21 -6.05
C ALA A 32 -9.05 3.16 -4.85
N ILE A 33 -8.34 4.28 -5.05
CA ILE A 33 -8.07 5.27 -3.99
C ILE A 33 -9.34 5.99 -3.56
N ILE A 34 -10.16 6.45 -4.50
CA ILE A 34 -11.40 7.19 -4.23
C ILE A 34 -12.38 6.32 -3.44
N ILE A 35 -12.41 5.02 -3.69
CA ILE A 35 -13.28 4.10 -2.97
C ILE A 35 -12.67 3.67 -1.65
N LEU A 36 -11.43 3.17 -1.63
CA LEU A 36 -10.81 2.60 -0.42
C LEU A 36 -10.34 3.66 0.57
N GLY A 37 -9.88 4.81 0.08
CA GLY A 37 -9.33 5.90 0.88
C GLY A 37 -10.28 6.37 1.98
N PRO A 38 -11.53 6.77 1.68
CA PRO A 38 -12.50 7.18 2.69
C PRO A 38 -12.77 6.11 3.76
N PHE A 39 -12.80 4.83 3.37
CA PHE A 39 -13.00 3.73 4.34
C PHE A 39 -11.83 3.60 5.30
N ILE A 40 -10.60 3.66 4.77
CA ILE A 40 -9.39 3.59 5.58
C ILE A 40 -9.28 4.83 6.47
N GLU A 41 -9.47 6.02 5.93
CA GLU A 41 -9.40 7.28 6.66
C GLU A 41 -10.42 7.35 7.80
N TRP A 42 -11.67 6.95 7.56
CA TRP A 42 -12.71 6.97 8.60
C TRP A 42 -12.40 6.03 9.77
N LYS A 43 -11.76 4.88 9.52
CA LYS A 43 -11.47 3.87 10.55
C LYS A 43 -10.12 3.98 11.22
N LEU A 44 -9.10 4.35 10.44
CA LEU A 44 -7.71 4.37 10.87
C LEU A 44 -7.22 5.80 11.12
N GLY A 45 -7.92 6.80 10.60
CA GLY A 45 -7.58 8.22 10.69
C GLY A 45 -6.79 8.69 9.47
N LYS A 46 -6.91 10.00 9.19
CA LYS A 46 -6.24 10.68 8.07
C LYS A 46 -4.72 10.45 8.04
N ALA A 47 -4.06 10.58 9.19
CA ALA A 47 -2.61 10.39 9.28
C ALA A 47 -2.21 8.96 8.90
N ALA A 48 -2.92 7.94 9.42
CA ALA A 48 -2.64 6.55 9.09
C ALA A 48 -2.83 6.26 7.60
N PHE A 49 -3.88 6.82 6.99
CA PHE A 49 -4.12 6.70 5.55
C PHE A 49 -3.00 7.37 4.73
N VAL A 50 -2.79 8.68 4.89
CA VAL A 50 -1.88 9.46 4.05
C VAL A 50 -0.43 9.01 4.21
N ILE A 51 0.02 8.76 5.44
CA ILE A 51 1.41 8.32 5.69
C ILE A 51 1.63 6.93 5.09
N SER A 52 0.71 5.98 5.33
CA SER A 52 0.87 4.64 4.79
C SER A 52 0.81 4.63 3.27
N PHE A 53 -0.03 5.48 2.67
CA PHE A 53 -0.11 5.64 1.21
C PHE A 53 1.26 5.98 0.60
N PHE A 54 1.94 7.01 1.12
CA PHE A 54 3.26 7.40 0.61
C PHE A 54 4.35 6.38 0.98
N ILE A 55 4.34 5.85 2.21
CA ILE A 55 5.31 4.82 2.63
C ILE A 55 5.20 3.57 1.75
N CYS A 56 4.00 3.12 1.40
CA CYS A 56 3.81 1.95 0.54
C CYS A 56 4.40 2.16 -0.86
N SER A 57 4.37 3.39 -1.40
CA SER A 57 5.07 3.70 -2.64
C SER A 57 6.58 3.70 -2.41
N TRP A 58 7.09 4.56 -1.54
CA TRP A 58 8.53 4.81 -1.43
C TRP A 58 9.29 3.59 -0.91
N ALA A 59 8.82 2.99 0.18
CA ALA A 59 9.46 1.79 0.72
C ALA A 59 9.18 0.56 -0.15
N GLY A 60 8.05 0.52 -0.87
CA GLY A 60 7.77 -0.53 -1.86
C GLY A 60 8.76 -0.48 -3.01
N GLU A 61 9.05 0.72 -3.52
CA GLU A 61 10.02 0.94 -4.59
C GLU A 61 11.45 0.65 -4.14
N LEU A 62 11.81 1.03 -2.91
CA LEU A 62 13.09 0.63 -2.31
C LEU A 62 13.20 -0.90 -2.14
N LEU A 63 12.13 -1.56 -1.68
CA LEU A 63 12.10 -3.01 -1.54
C LEU A 63 12.22 -3.72 -2.91
N PHE A 64 11.55 -3.20 -3.93
CA PHE A 64 11.68 -3.67 -5.30
C PHE A 64 13.13 -3.53 -5.80
N CYS A 65 13.72 -2.33 -5.62
CA CYS A 65 15.07 -1.99 -6.08
C CYS A 65 16.16 -2.80 -5.39
N PHE A 66 16.13 -2.84 -4.06
CA PHE A 66 17.24 -3.35 -3.24
C PHE A 66 16.97 -4.74 -2.67
N GLY A 67 15.71 -5.10 -2.41
CA GLY A 67 15.34 -6.42 -1.92
C GLY A 67 15.24 -7.45 -3.05
N PHE A 68 14.52 -7.10 -4.13
CA PHE A 68 14.29 -8.02 -5.26
C PHE A 68 15.20 -7.75 -6.46
N GLY A 69 16.05 -6.72 -6.42
CA GLY A 69 16.79 -6.30 -7.60
C GLY A 69 17.79 -7.30 -8.15
N GLY A 70 18.47 -8.07 -7.29
CA GLY A 70 19.36 -9.14 -7.74
C GLY A 70 18.61 -10.26 -8.45
N PHE A 71 17.48 -10.71 -7.87
CA PHE A 71 16.62 -11.74 -8.46
C PHE A 71 16.06 -11.31 -9.81
N ILE A 72 15.54 -10.09 -9.88
CA ILE A 72 14.98 -9.52 -11.10
C ILE A 72 16.04 -9.45 -12.20
N GLN A 73 17.24 -8.92 -11.90
CA GLN A 73 18.33 -8.80 -12.87
C GLN A 73 18.78 -10.16 -13.40
N SER A 74 18.82 -11.19 -12.55
CA SER A 74 19.28 -12.53 -12.94
C SER A 74 18.26 -13.31 -13.78
N HIS A 75 16.96 -13.02 -13.65
CA HIS A 75 15.90 -13.75 -14.36
C HIS A 75 15.35 -13.01 -15.59
N LEU A 76 15.44 -11.68 -15.63
CA LEU A 76 14.70 -10.85 -16.61
C LEU A 76 15.58 -9.81 -17.34
N GLY A 77 16.88 -9.75 -17.05
CA GLY A 77 17.84 -8.87 -17.73
C GLY A 77 17.89 -7.41 -17.24
N ILE A 78 18.95 -6.69 -17.63
CA ILE A 78 19.29 -5.36 -17.07
C ILE A 78 18.47 -4.21 -17.70
N GLY A 79 18.05 -4.35 -18.95
CA GLY A 79 17.41 -3.28 -19.73
C GLY A 79 16.00 -2.92 -19.23
N SER A 80 15.28 -3.90 -18.69
CA SER A 80 13.88 -3.78 -18.26
C SER A 80 13.68 -3.09 -16.91
N TYR A 81 14.77 -2.78 -16.20
CA TYR A 81 14.76 -2.17 -14.86
C TYR A 81 14.81 -0.62 -14.87
N VAL A 82 15.20 0.01 -15.99
CA VAL A 82 15.49 1.45 -16.02
C VAL A 82 14.26 2.32 -16.30
N GLU A 83 13.18 1.78 -16.87
CA GLU A 83 12.11 2.58 -17.47
C GLU A 83 10.76 2.61 -16.71
N ARG A 84 10.63 1.91 -15.57
CA ARG A 84 9.28 1.55 -15.05
C ARG A 84 9.02 1.83 -13.57
N PHE A 85 9.47 2.99 -13.11
CA PHE A 85 9.00 3.55 -11.85
C PHE A 85 8.02 4.68 -12.16
N ASN A 86 6.78 4.30 -12.49
CA ASN A 86 5.72 5.25 -12.77
C ASN A 86 4.46 4.80 -12.03
N GLY A 87 3.97 5.64 -11.14
CA GLY A 87 2.60 5.71 -10.69
C GLY A 87 2.37 5.13 -9.31
N VAL A 88 1.10 5.11 -8.94
CA VAL A 88 0.69 4.98 -7.54
C VAL A 88 0.23 3.56 -7.19
N SER A 89 0.42 2.60 -8.10
CA SER A 89 -0.06 1.23 -7.94
C SER A 89 0.53 0.56 -6.70
N MET A 90 1.82 0.73 -6.41
CA MET A 90 2.41 0.20 -5.16
C MET A 90 1.69 0.72 -3.91
N SER A 91 1.29 2.01 -3.88
CA SER A 91 0.45 2.53 -2.82
C SER A 91 -0.92 1.86 -2.79
N VAL A 92 -1.59 1.72 -3.94
CA VAL A 92 -2.91 1.08 -4.05
C VAL A 92 -2.90 -0.34 -3.48
N TYR A 93 -1.93 -1.16 -3.86
CA TYR A 93 -1.77 -2.51 -3.31
C TYR A 93 -1.41 -2.49 -1.82
N GLY A 94 -0.62 -1.52 -1.39
CA GLY A 94 -0.34 -1.28 0.02
C GLY A 94 -1.56 -0.85 0.84
N LEU A 95 -2.59 -0.26 0.22
CA LEU A 95 -3.85 0.05 0.89
C LEU A 95 -4.71 -1.19 1.15
N PHE A 96 -4.50 -2.33 0.48
CA PHE A 96 -5.36 -3.51 0.70
C PHE A 96 -5.27 -4.06 2.13
N PRO A 97 -4.07 -4.29 2.72
CA PRO A 97 -3.98 -4.65 4.14
C PRO A 97 -4.65 -3.63 5.07
N LEU A 98 -4.53 -2.33 4.77
CA LEU A 98 -5.17 -1.27 5.55
C LEU A 98 -6.70 -1.31 5.41
N ALA A 99 -7.22 -1.55 4.21
CA ALA A 99 -8.64 -1.68 3.94
C ALA A 99 -9.21 -2.92 4.66
N VAL A 100 -8.50 -4.05 4.63
CA VAL A 100 -8.86 -5.24 5.41
C VAL A 100 -8.91 -4.91 6.90
N LEU A 101 -7.88 -4.24 7.44
CA LEU A 101 -7.87 -3.80 8.84
C LEU A 101 -9.06 -2.89 9.17
N ALA A 102 -9.39 -1.95 8.28
CA ALA A 102 -10.54 -1.06 8.43
C ALA A 102 -11.87 -1.83 8.44
N LEU A 103 -12.03 -2.81 7.55
CA LEU A 103 -13.23 -3.64 7.42
C LEU A 103 -13.47 -4.54 8.63
N VAL A 104 -12.41 -5.11 9.22
CA VAL A 104 -12.51 -5.96 10.43
C VAL A 104 -12.58 -5.15 11.72
N THR A 105 -12.29 -3.84 11.68
CA THR A 105 -12.41 -2.97 12.86
C THR A 105 -13.88 -2.74 13.20
N SER A 106 -14.32 -3.25 14.35
CA SER A 106 -15.74 -3.44 14.68
C SER A 106 -16.53 -2.15 14.94
N LYS A 107 -15.88 -1.06 15.39
CA LYS A 107 -16.57 0.18 15.81
C LYS A 107 -16.01 1.40 15.10
N PRO A 108 -16.85 2.33 14.61
CA PRO A 108 -18.28 2.16 14.25
C PRO A 108 -18.48 1.23 13.04
N ALA A 109 -19.42 0.27 13.06
CA ALA A 109 -19.51 -0.72 11.98
C ALA A 109 -19.87 -0.09 10.63
N PHE A 110 -19.24 -0.57 9.56
CA PHE A 110 -19.67 -0.25 8.19
C PHE A 110 -20.96 -0.97 7.84
N SER A 111 -21.78 -0.35 6.98
CA SER A 111 -22.95 -0.99 6.38
C SER A 111 -22.53 -2.24 5.57
N PRO A 112 -23.41 -3.24 5.41
CA PRO A 112 -23.14 -4.40 4.55
C PRO A 112 -22.79 -3.99 3.11
N LEU A 113 -23.51 -3.01 2.54
CA LEU A 113 -23.25 -2.52 1.19
C LEU A 113 -21.83 -1.95 1.05
N THR A 114 -21.40 -1.14 2.03
CA THR A 114 -20.04 -0.61 2.08
C THR A 114 -18.99 -1.72 2.05
N LYS A 115 -19.20 -2.79 2.81
CA LYS A 115 -18.27 -3.93 2.85
C LYS A 115 -18.22 -4.65 1.50
N VAL A 116 -19.37 -4.86 0.85
CA VAL A 116 -19.46 -5.46 -0.49
C VAL A 116 -18.72 -4.62 -1.52
N VAL A 117 -18.92 -3.30 -1.52
CA VAL A 117 -18.23 -2.38 -2.44
C VAL A 117 -16.72 -2.41 -2.21
N ALA A 118 -16.27 -2.26 -0.96
CA ALA A 118 -14.84 -2.28 -0.64
C ALA A 118 -14.19 -3.63 -1.00
N PHE A 119 -14.82 -4.75 -0.66
CA PHE A 119 -14.33 -6.08 -1.00
C PHE A 119 -14.32 -6.31 -2.51
N GLY A 120 -15.37 -5.89 -3.23
CA GLY A 120 -15.48 -5.98 -4.67
C GLY A 120 -14.38 -5.19 -5.39
N VAL A 121 -14.04 -3.99 -4.91
CA VAL A 121 -12.92 -3.20 -5.45
C VAL A 121 -11.58 -3.87 -5.19
N ILE A 122 -11.34 -4.36 -3.97
CA ILE A 122 -10.11 -5.12 -3.67
C ILE A 122 -9.99 -6.31 -4.60
N LEU A 123 -11.07 -7.10 -4.74
CA LEU A 123 -11.09 -8.27 -5.60
C LEU A 123 -10.86 -7.89 -7.07
N TYR A 124 -11.55 -6.88 -7.59
CA TYR A 124 -11.41 -6.41 -8.97
C TYR A 124 -9.99 -5.94 -9.27
N VAL A 125 -9.41 -5.07 -8.44
CA VAL A 125 -8.06 -4.54 -8.68
C VAL A 125 -7.01 -5.65 -8.52
N PHE A 126 -7.16 -6.53 -7.53
CA PHE A 126 -6.24 -7.64 -7.32
C PHE A 126 -6.32 -8.63 -8.49
N THR A 127 -7.51 -9.04 -8.93
CA THR A 127 -7.63 -9.99 -10.04
C THR A 127 -7.12 -9.38 -11.34
N THR A 128 -7.47 -8.13 -11.66
CA THR A 128 -7.00 -7.48 -12.90
C THR A 128 -5.50 -7.27 -12.90
N GLY A 129 -4.87 -6.86 -11.79
CA GLY A 129 -3.42 -6.66 -11.76
C GLY A 129 -2.58 -7.93 -11.68
N TYR A 130 -3.13 -9.04 -11.18
CA TYR A 130 -2.47 -10.35 -11.17
C TYR A 130 -2.97 -11.31 -12.26
N TRP A 131 -3.89 -10.87 -13.13
CA TRP A 131 -4.48 -11.74 -14.15
C TRP A 131 -3.40 -12.32 -15.09
N PRO A 132 -3.27 -13.65 -15.20
CA PRO A 132 -2.36 -14.27 -16.13
C PRO A 132 -3.01 -14.30 -17.52
N TYR A 133 -2.50 -13.50 -18.46
CA TYR A 133 -2.73 -13.75 -19.88
C TYR A 133 -1.76 -14.82 -20.38
N GLN A 134 -2.13 -15.52 -21.45
CA GLN A 134 -1.42 -16.70 -21.96
C GLN A 134 0.04 -16.43 -22.38
N GLU A 135 0.48 -15.17 -22.47
CA GLU A 135 1.88 -14.77 -22.51
C GLU A 135 2.10 -13.52 -21.63
N LEU A 136 2.71 -13.69 -20.46
CA LEU A 136 3.11 -12.57 -19.61
C LEU A 136 4.35 -11.92 -20.22
N SER A 137 4.20 -10.74 -20.83
CA SER A 137 5.38 -9.92 -21.17
C SER A 137 6.19 -9.64 -19.90
N ASP A 138 7.52 -9.54 -20.01
CA ASP A 138 8.40 -9.25 -18.86
C ASP A 138 7.90 -8.06 -18.03
N THR A 139 7.37 -7.04 -18.72
CA THR A 139 6.67 -5.88 -18.14
C THR A 139 5.67 -6.22 -17.04
N ARG A 140 4.82 -7.22 -17.28
CA ARG A 140 3.74 -7.56 -16.36
C ARG A 140 4.26 -8.28 -15.13
N ILE A 141 5.33 -9.05 -15.29
CA ILE A 141 6.04 -9.68 -14.16
C ILE A 141 6.59 -8.60 -13.23
N TYR A 142 7.20 -7.54 -13.79
CA TYR A 142 7.68 -6.40 -13.01
C TYR A 142 6.57 -5.69 -12.24
N GLU A 143 5.45 -5.41 -12.90
CA GLU A 143 4.29 -4.79 -12.25
C GLU A 143 3.79 -5.63 -11.08
N GLN A 144 3.68 -6.95 -11.25
CA GLN A 144 3.24 -7.86 -10.20
C GLN A 144 4.22 -7.92 -9.02
N ILE A 145 5.54 -7.92 -9.28
CA ILE A 145 6.55 -7.82 -8.21
C ILE A 145 6.42 -6.47 -7.48
N GLY A 146 6.21 -5.38 -8.22
CA GLY A 146 6.00 -4.06 -7.64
C GLY A 146 4.74 -3.99 -6.76
N HIS A 147 3.61 -4.49 -7.26
CA HIS A 147 2.37 -4.64 -6.50
C HIS A 147 2.58 -5.46 -5.23
N SER A 148 3.34 -6.55 -5.32
CA SER A 148 3.69 -7.39 -4.17
C SER A 148 4.54 -6.63 -3.15
N CYS A 149 5.51 -5.83 -3.59
CA CYS A 149 6.33 -5.00 -2.71
C CYS A 149 5.46 -3.97 -1.95
N GLY A 150 4.57 -3.27 -2.65
CA GLY A 150 3.62 -2.34 -2.03
C GLY A 150 2.72 -3.03 -1.00
N PHE A 151 2.18 -4.21 -1.34
CA PHE A 151 1.36 -5.01 -0.43
C PHE A 151 2.12 -5.44 0.84
N LEU A 152 3.37 -5.91 0.71
CA LEU A 152 4.21 -6.31 1.84
C LEU A 152 4.51 -5.12 2.77
N VAL A 153 4.79 -3.95 2.22
CA VAL A 153 4.96 -2.72 3.02
C VAL A 153 3.65 -2.31 3.70
N GLY A 154 2.51 -2.50 3.03
CA GLY A 154 1.18 -2.29 3.61
C GLY A 154 0.92 -3.17 4.84
N ILE A 155 1.34 -4.44 4.81
CA ILE A 155 1.30 -5.33 5.99
C ILE A 155 2.15 -4.73 7.11
N GLY A 156 3.37 -4.27 6.81
CA GLY A 156 4.22 -3.59 7.79
C GLY A 156 3.54 -2.37 8.43
N CYS A 157 2.88 -1.54 7.63
CA CYS A 157 2.12 -0.39 8.12
C CYS A 157 0.98 -0.82 9.06
N VAL A 158 0.23 -1.87 8.71
CA VAL A 158 -0.82 -2.46 9.57
C VAL A 158 -0.24 -2.91 10.91
N LEU A 159 0.90 -3.61 10.91
CA LEU A 159 1.56 -4.06 12.14
C LEU A 159 1.95 -2.87 13.03
N VAL A 160 2.53 -1.82 12.45
CA VAL A 160 2.89 -0.59 13.17
C VAL A 160 1.65 0.06 13.78
N ILE A 161 0.56 0.19 13.03
CA ILE A 161 -0.71 0.76 13.51
C ILE A 161 -1.26 -0.06 14.70
N LEU A 162 -1.24 -1.39 14.59
CA LEU A 162 -1.70 -2.29 15.66
C LEU A 162 -0.84 -2.16 16.92
N ILE A 163 0.49 -2.10 16.77
CA ILE A 163 1.42 -1.88 17.88
C ILE A 163 1.15 -0.54 18.57
N GLN A 164 1.00 0.54 17.82
CA GLN A 164 0.71 1.86 18.36
C GLN A 164 -0.64 1.90 19.10
N ARG A 165 -1.69 1.29 18.54
CA ARG A 165 -3.01 1.17 19.18
C ARG A 165 -2.93 0.39 20.49
N ASN A 166 -2.18 -0.72 20.51
CA ASN A 166 -2.00 -1.53 21.72
C ASN A 166 -1.22 -0.77 22.80
N ARG A 167 -0.14 -0.07 22.43
CA ARG A 167 0.62 0.79 23.35
C ARG A 167 -0.26 1.87 23.98
N LYS A 168 -1.08 2.56 23.17
CA LYS A 168 -2.01 3.59 23.66
C LYS A 168 -3.02 3.01 24.67
N LYS A 169 -3.62 1.85 24.38
CA LYS A 169 -4.56 1.17 25.29
C LYS A 169 -3.92 0.78 26.63
N ARG A 170 -2.69 0.28 26.61
CA ARG A 170 -1.96 -0.07 27.84
C ARG A 170 -1.66 1.17 28.69
N LEU A 171 -1.24 2.26 28.05
CA LEU A 171 -0.98 3.52 28.74
C LEU A 171 -2.24 4.09 29.39
N THR A 172 -3.39 4.08 28.69
CA THR A 172 -4.66 4.56 29.28
C THR A 172 -5.05 3.72 30.50
N HIS A 173 -4.96 2.39 30.44
CA HIS A 173 -5.25 1.53 31.60
C HIS A 173 -4.29 1.72 32.77
N LEU A 174 -3.05 2.16 32.54
CA LEU A 174 -2.10 2.46 33.61
C LEU A 174 -2.36 3.84 34.26
N CYS A 175 -2.95 4.78 33.52
CA CYS A 175 -3.26 6.12 34.02
C CYS A 175 -4.62 6.22 34.74
N GLU A 176 -5.61 5.41 34.34
CA GLU A 176 -6.96 5.36 34.96
C GLU A 176 -6.91 5.22 36.50
N PRO A 177 -6.06 4.35 37.11
CA PRO A 177 -5.94 4.25 38.57
C PRO A 177 -5.32 5.48 39.23
N ILE A 178 -4.43 6.19 38.54
CA ILE A 178 -3.71 7.35 39.09
C ILE A 178 -4.62 8.58 39.12
N GLU A 179 -5.49 8.74 38.11
CA GLU A 179 -6.48 9.83 38.09
C GLU A 179 -7.60 9.58 39.10
N ALA A 180 -8.03 8.34 39.29
CA ALA A 180 -8.99 7.97 40.33
C ALA A 180 -8.48 8.28 41.75
N LEU A 181 -7.17 8.22 41.98
CA LEU A 181 -6.53 8.55 43.27
C LEU A 181 -6.26 10.05 43.48
N ARG A 182 -6.46 10.90 42.47
CA ARG A 182 -6.26 12.37 42.55
C ARG A 182 -7.59 13.15 42.62
N GLY A 183 -8.72 12.46 42.53
CA GLY A 183 -10.06 13.04 42.55
C GLY A 183 -10.72 13.13 43.94
N ASP A 184 -10.03 12.66 44.99
CA ASP A 184 -10.41 12.74 46.41
C ASP A 184 -9.51 13.75 47.15
#